data_AF-A0A934N0Z3-F1
#
_entry.id   AF-A0A934N0Z3-F1
#
_cell.length_a   1.000
_cell.length_b   1.000
_cell.length_c   1.000
_cell.angle_alpha   90.00
_cell.angle_beta   90.00
_cell.angle_gamma   90.00
#
_symmetry.space_group_name_H-M   'P 1'
#
loop_
_entity.id
_entity.type
_entity.pdbx_description
1 polymer ?
#
loop_
_entity_poly.entity_id
_entity_poly.type
_entity_poly.pdbx_seq_one_letter_code
_entity_poly.pdbx_strand_id
1 'polypeptide(L)'
;MRRFLGHRLCVCLVGSLIMVAQARASETVDEASGESSSIRVQLKAKDQMVLSSQLSGRIKTLAWREGQTFKKGQLLVNFDCAIYRAKLNYALAAETAAQKKKAIAQRLDNLQSISVMEVSQAESDLIMAKAERQIGDVMVKRCAIKAPFSGRVSERLVEQGEFVSEGEPLLDIYDNRAYVVELIVPSNWVRRIKVGDAFKVKLDETAQEYPAKVTRLGAVIDPLSQSFSVFGQITSKEQNHLLPGMSGSALFAHQVGASP
;
A
#
# COMPACT_ATOMS: atom_id res chain seq x y z
N MET A 1 67.87 42.57 -19.00
CA MET A 1 68.20 43.88 -18.40
C MET A 1 68.31 43.71 -16.89
N ARG A 2 69.52 43.93 -16.36
CA ARG A 2 69.96 44.38 -15.01
C ARG A 2 69.14 43.95 -13.77
N ARG A 3 69.68 43.07 -12.89
CA ARG A 3 70.56 43.32 -11.69
C ARG A 3 69.81 44.07 -10.57
N PHE A 4 69.68 43.59 -9.33
CA PHE A 4 70.67 43.39 -8.25
C PHE A 4 70.02 42.50 -7.15
N LEU A 5 70.54 41.37 -6.69
CA LEU A 5 71.66 41.09 -5.76
C LEU A 5 71.70 41.95 -4.47
N GLY A 6 71.55 41.29 -3.32
CA GLY A 6 71.74 41.90 -1.99
C GLY A 6 71.56 40.92 -0.82
N HIS A 7 72.53 40.03 -0.64
CA HIS A 7 72.69 39.12 0.50
C HIS A 7 73.24 39.89 1.73
N ARG A 8 72.77 39.59 2.96
CA ARG A 8 73.51 39.66 4.25
C ARG A 8 72.59 39.20 5.41
N LEU A 9 72.84 38.01 5.97
CA LEU A 9 73.60 37.72 7.21
C LEU A 9 72.82 37.91 8.54
N CYS A 10 72.39 36.78 9.10
CA CYS A 10 72.66 36.25 10.46
C CYS A 10 72.69 37.22 11.66
N VAL A 11 71.73 37.05 12.61
CA VAL A 11 71.95 37.14 14.07
C VAL A 11 70.98 36.20 14.79
N CYS A 12 71.51 35.38 15.70
CA CYS A 12 70.81 34.48 16.63
C CYS A 12 70.40 35.18 17.94
N LEU A 13 69.57 34.48 18.73
CA LEU A 13 69.35 34.61 20.20
C LEU A 13 68.44 35.77 20.68
N VAL A 14 67.28 35.45 21.28
CA VAL A 14 67.02 35.23 22.73
C VAL A 14 65.49 35.29 22.95
N GLY A 15 64.96 34.46 23.85
CA GLY A 15 63.90 34.91 24.75
C GLY A 15 62.54 34.23 24.64
N SER A 16 62.28 33.31 25.57
CA SER A 16 60.95 32.83 25.93
C SER A 16 59.97 33.99 26.14
N LEU A 17 58.80 33.91 25.50
CA LEU A 17 57.63 34.66 25.93
C LEU A 17 56.44 33.71 26.08
N ILE A 18 56.00 33.62 27.33
CA ILE A 18 54.86 32.90 27.85
C ILE A 18 53.61 33.33 27.07
N MET A 19 53.00 32.43 26.30
CA MET A 19 51.69 32.68 25.70
C MET A 19 50.62 32.28 26.71
N VAL A 20 50.13 33.30 27.43
CA VAL A 20 49.02 33.22 28.37
C VAL A 20 47.75 32.74 27.63
N ALA A 21 47.16 31.67 28.15
CA ALA A 21 45.83 31.23 27.81
C ALA A 21 44.82 32.32 28.18
N GLN A 22 44.08 32.83 27.19
CA GLN A 22 42.89 33.64 27.43
C GLN A 22 41.67 32.84 27.02
N ALA A 23 41.04 32.25 28.04
CA ALA A 23 39.66 31.81 27.98
C ALA A 23 38.78 33.07 27.78
N ARG A 24 38.12 33.16 26.63
CA ARG A 24 36.96 34.06 26.49
C ARG A 24 35.70 33.24 26.73
N ALA A 25 35.03 33.65 27.79
CA ALA A 25 33.76 33.13 28.24
C ALA A 25 32.66 33.36 27.20
N SER A 26 31.79 32.36 27.18
CA SER A 26 30.44 32.29 26.61
C SER A 26 29.65 33.61 26.69
N GLU A 27 29.10 34.01 25.54
CA GLU A 27 27.77 34.62 25.49
C GLU A 27 26.90 33.73 24.60
N THR A 28 26.27 32.74 25.24
CA THR A 28 25.12 32.03 24.66
C THR A 28 23.97 33.02 24.57
N VAL A 29 23.67 33.47 23.36
CA VAL A 29 22.36 34.03 23.04
C VAL A 29 21.38 32.87 23.12
N ASP A 30 20.73 32.78 24.27
CA ASP A 30 19.63 31.87 24.56
C ASP A 30 18.40 32.40 23.80
N GLU A 31 18.30 32.05 22.52
CA GLU A 31 17.03 32.13 21.81
C GLU A 31 16.12 31.05 22.38
N ALA A 32 15.33 31.46 23.37
CA ALA A 32 14.19 30.72 23.87
C ALA A 32 13.20 30.47 22.72
N SER A 33 13.38 29.35 22.01
CA SER A 33 12.38 28.79 21.13
C SER A 33 11.28 28.19 22.00
N GLY A 34 10.18 28.92 22.13
CA GLY A 34 8.89 28.35 22.52
C GLY A 34 8.40 27.44 21.40
N GLU A 35 9.07 26.31 21.15
CA GLU A 35 8.62 25.27 20.24
C GLU A 35 7.36 24.64 20.83
N SER A 36 6.21 25.16 20.43
CA SER A 36 4.97 24.39 20.45
C SER A 36 5.26 23.12 19.65
N SER A 37 5.54 22.01 20.32
CA SER A 37 5.90 20.74 19.71
C SER A 37 4.77 20.27 18.80
N SER A 38 4.84 20.67 17.53
CA SER A 38 3.86 20.33 16.51
C SER A 38 4.11 18.90 16.09
N ILE A 39 3.21 17.98 16.43
CA ILE A 39 3.31 16.59 16.02
C ILE A 39 3.10 16.52 14.51
N ARG A 40 4.10 16.04 13.78
CA ARG A 40 3.97 15.80 12.34
C ARG A 40 3.00 14.67 12.07
N VAL A 41 2.19 14.85 11.04
CA VAL A 41 1.23 13.84 10.59
C VAL A 41 1.35 13.60 9.09
N GLN A 42 0.93 12.41 8.67
CA GLN A 42 0.80 12.06 7.27
C GLN A 42 -0.57 11.42 7.03
N LEU A 43 -1.19 11.76 5.90
CA LEU A 43 -2.40 11.09 5.44
C LEU A 43 -2.06 9.81 4.71
N LYS A 44 -2.74 8.73 5.08
CA LYS A 44 -2.75 7.44 4.39
C LYS A 44 -4.15 7.15 3.88
N ALA A 45 -4.23 6.46 2.74
CA ALA A 45 -5.49 5.86 2.33
C ALA A 45 -5.90 4.80 3.37
N LYS A 46 -7.20 4.64 3.60
CA LYS A 46 -7.70 3.58 4.47
C LYS A 46 -7.33 2.19 3.93
N ASP A 47 -7.59 1.99 2.64
CA ASP A 47 -7.27 0.77 1.92
C ASP A 47 -6.43 1.16 0.70
N GLN A 48 -5.26 0.55 0.53
CA GLN A 48 -4.41 0.68 -0.65
C GLN A 48 -3.87 -0.71 -0.99
N MET A 49 -3.88 -1.07 -2.27
CA MET A 49 -3.37 -2.36 -2.72
C MET A 49 -2.90 -2.31 -4.17
N VAL A 50 -1.87 -3.11 -4.43
CA VAL A 50 -1.40 -3.42 -5.78
C VAL A 50 -2.17 -4.63 -6.30
N LEU A 51 -2.90 -4.44 -7.39
CA LEU A 51 -3.57 -5.50 -8.12
C LEU A 51 -2.56 -6.19 -9.03
N SER A 52 -2.35 -7.48 -8.79
CA SER A 52 -1.49 -8.32 -9.63
C SER A 52 -2.29 -9.24 -10.54
N SER A 53 -1.65 -9.71 -11.61
CA SER A 53 -2.23 -10.69 -12.49
C SER A 53 -2.42 -12.05 -11.80
N GLN A 54 -3.58 -12.68 -12.02
CA GLN A 54 -3.89 -14.02 -11.53
C GLN A 54 -3.69 -15.12 -12.59
N LEU A 55 -3.16 -14.73 -13.76
CA LEU A 55 -2.87 -15.61 -14.89
C LEU A 55 -1.83 -14.98 -15.82
N SER A 56 -1.16 -15.79 -16.63
CA SER A 56 -0.27 -15.28 -17.68
C SER A 56 -1.05 -15.00 -18.97
N GLY A 57 -0.93 -13.80 -19.53
CA GLY A 57 -1.68 -13.47 -20.73
C GLY A 57 -1.52 -12.04 -21.21
N ARG A 58 -2.05 -11.77 -22.40
CA ARG A 58 -2.06 -10.41 -22.98
C ARG A 58 -3.21 -9.59 -22.42
N ILE A 59 -2.94 -8.35 -22.04
CA ILE A 59 -3.96 -7.39 -21.62
C ILE A 59 -4.73 -6.93 -22.87
N LYS A 60 -6.02 -7.29 -22.95
CA LYS A 60 -6.90 -6.88 -24.04
C LYS A 60 -7.41 -5.45 -23.85
N THR A 61 -7.73 -5.08 -22.61
CA THR A 61 -8.27 -3.75 -22.30
C THR A 61 -7.83 -3.31 -20.91
N LEU A 62 -7.29 -2.09 -20.84
CA LEU A 62 -6.92 -1.39 -19.62
C LEU A 62 -7.40 0.05 -19.74
N ALA A 63 -8.64 0.29 -19.30
CA ALA A 63 -9.32 1.56 -19.56
C ALA A 63 -8.96 2.68 -18.57
N TRP A 64 -8.13 2.38 -17.57
CA TRP A 64 -7.92 3.25 -16.43
C TRP A 64 -6.60 3.98 -16.50
N ARG A 65 -6.64 5.26 -16.14
CA ARG A 65 -5.46 6.11 -15.99
C ARG A 65 -5.31 6.56 -14.54
N GLU A 66 -4.11 6.97 -14.19
CA GLU A 66 -3.78 7.57 -12.90
C GLU A 66 -4.74 8.71 -12.56
N GLY A 67 -5.16 8.75 -11.30
CA GLY A 67 -6.12 9.73 -10.78
C GLY A 67 -7.58 9.48 -11.18
N GLN A 68 -7.90 8.54 -12.06
CA GLN A 68 -9.30 8.22 -12.38
C GLN A 68 -9.99 7.48 -11.23
N THR A 69 -11.27 7.79 -11.02
CA THR A 69 -12.13 7.18 -10.01
C THR A 69 -12.92 6.00 -10.57
N PHE A 70 -13.03 4.93 -9.80
CA PHE A 70 -13.82 3.74 -10.13
C PHE A 70 -14.76 3.35 -8.98
N LYS A 71 -15.78 2.57 -9.31
CA LYS A 71 -16.72 2.00 -8.32
C LYS A 71 -16.40 0.54 -8.06
N LYS A 72 -16.75 0.06 -6.87
CA LYS A 72 -16.70 -1.38 -6.53
C LYS A 72 -17.38 -2.24 -7.60
N GLY A 73 -16.71 -3.30 -8.01
CA GLY A 73 -17.19 -4.25 -9.01
C GLY A 73 -16.98 -3.81 -10.47
N GLN A 74 -16.48 -2.60 -10.71
CA GLN A 74 -16.18 -2.13 -12.06
C GLN A 74 -14.97 -2.88 -12.63
N LEU A 75 -14.99 -3.15 -13.94
CA LEU A 75 -13.90 -3.84 -14.64
C LEU A 75 -12.67 -2.93 -14.72
N LEU A 76 -11.55 -3.39 -14.14
CA LEU A 76 -10.28 -2.69 -14.14
C LEU A 76 -9.35 -3.18 -15.25
N VAL A 77 -9.13 -4.48 -15.31
CA VAL A 77 -8.26 -5.11 -16.32
C VAL A 77 -9.00 -6.26 -16.98
N ASN A 78 -8.86 -6.38 -18.30
CA ASN A 78 -9.41 -7.51 -19.05
C ASN A 78 -8.34 -8.12 -19.95
N PHE A 79 -8.17 -9.43 -19.84
CA PHE A 79 -7.21 -10.22 -20.61
C PHE A 79 -7.81 -10.77 -21.90
N ASP A 80 -6.94 -11.11 -22.86
CA ASP A 80 -7.34 -11.97 -23.97
C ASP A 80 -7.55 -13.40 -23.47
N CYS A 81 -8.83 -13.76 -23.38
CA CYS A 81 -9.28 -14.98 -22.75
C CYS A 81 -9.55 -16.11 -23.76
N ALA A 82 -9.13 -15.97 -25.03
CA ALA A 82 -9.44 -16.94 -26.09
C ALA A 82 -9.00 -18.38 -25.75
N ILE A 83 -7.75 -18.55 -25.31
CA ILE A 83 -7.20 -19.87 -24.95
C ILE A 83 -7.93 -20.46 -23.74
N TYR A 84 -8.17 -19.65 -22.71
CA TYR A 84 -8.87 -20.11 -21.49
C TYR A 84 -10.31 -20.52 -21.77
N ARG A 85 -11.02 -19.77 -22.63
CA ARG A 85 -12.36 -20.14 -23.10
C ARG A 85 -12.35 -21.43 -23.91
N ALA A 86 -11.36 -21.63 -24.78
CA ALA A 86 -11.22 -22.88 -25.53
C ALA A 86 -11.01 -24.09 -24.60
N LYS A 87 -10.17 -23.95 -23.56
CA LYS A 87 -9.97 -24.97 -22.53
C LYS A 87 -11.25 -25.26 -21.74
N LEU A 88 -12.00 -24.24 -21.34
CA LEU A 88 -13.30 -24.42 -20.69
C LEU A 88 -14.29 -25.16 -21.60
N ASN A 89 -14.36 -24.82 -22.89
CA ASN A 89 -15.23 -25.49 -23.85
C ASN A 89 -14.86 -26.97 -24.03
N TYR A 90 -13.56 -27.29 -24.05
CA TYR A 90 -13.09 -28.68 -24.06
C TYR A 90 -13.54 -29.43 -22.81
N ALA A 91 -13.36 -28.85 -21.62
CA ALA A 91 -13.78 -29.46 -20.36
C ALA A 91 -15.31 -29.64 -20.26
N LEU A 92 -16.09 -28.69 -20.77
CA LEU A 92 -17.55 -28.80 -20.89
C LEU A 92 -17.98 -29.99 -21.76
N ALA A 93 -17.30 -30.20 -22.89
CA ALA A 93 -17.57 -31.33 -23.77
C ALA A 93 -17.21 -32.67 -23.09
N ALA A 94 -16.07 -32.71 -22.38
CA ALA A 94 -15.65 -33.88 -21.61
C ALA A 94 -16.64 -34.22 -20.48
N GLU A 95 -17.12 -33.23 -19.72
CA GLU A 95 -18.17 -33.42 -18.70
C GLU A 95 -19.44 -33.99 -19.32
N THR A 96 -19.88 -33.43 -20.46
CA THR A 96 -21.07 -33.91 -21.17
C THR A 96 -20.92 -35.37 -21.60
N ALA A 97 -19.73 -35.76 -22.10
CA ALA A 97 -19.45 -37.13 -22.50
C ALA A 97 -19.46 -38.09 -21.29
N ALA A 98 -18.79 -37.70 -20.20
CA ALA A 98 -18.76 -38.49 -18.96
C ALA A 98 -20.15 -38.63 -18.33
N GLN A 99 -20.97 -37.59 -18.39
CA GLN A 99 -22.34 -37.61 -17.87
C GLN A 99 -23.21 -38.60 -18.65
N LYS A 100 -23.11 -38.61 -19.99
CA LYS A 100 -23.78 -39.60 -20.83
C LYS A 100 -23.30 -41.02 -20.55
N LYS A 101 -21.98 -41.22 -20.40
CA LYS A 101 -21.39 -42.52 -20.06
C LYS A 101 -21.92 -43.04 -18.73
N LYS A 102 -21.96 -42.20 -17.69
CA LYS A 102 -22.57 -42.55 -16.40
C LYS A 102 -24.04 -42.95 -16.55
N ALA A 103 -24.83 -42.16 -17.28
CA ALA A 103 -26.26 -42.46 -17.48
C ALA A 103 -26.49 -43.79 -18.20
N ILE A 104 -25.65 -44.11 -19.19
CA ILE A 104 -25.68 -45.42 -19.88
C ILE A 104 -25.30 -46.54 -18.92
N ALA A 105 -24.21 -46.38 -18.15
CA ALA A 105 -23.77 -47.38 -17.17
C ALA A 105 -24.86 -47.66 -16.13
N GLN A 106 -25.50 -46.62 -15.59
CA GLN A 106 -26.64 -46.76 -14.66
C GLN A 106 -27.83 -47.50 -15.30
N ARG A 107 -28.12 -47.23 -16.58
CA ARG A 107 -29.19 -47.94 -17.29
C ARG A 107 -28.86 -49.42 -17.48
N LEU A 108 -27.60 -49.76 -17.79
CA LEU A 108 -27.16 -51.14 -17.95
C LEU A 108 -27.10 -51.89 -16.61
N ASP A 109 -26.77 -51.20 -15.52
CA ASP A 109 -26.78 -51.74 -14.16
C ASP A 109 -28.19 -52.12 -13.72
N ASN A 110 -29.18 -51.26 -14.01
CA ASN A 110 -30.60 -51.57 -13.81
C ASN A 110 -31.08 -52.79 -14.62
N LEU A 111 -30.41 -53.11 -15.73
CA LEU A 111 -30.64 -54.30 -16.56
C LEU A 111 -29.73 -55.47 -16.18
N GLN A 112 -28.96 -55.35 -15.08
CA GLN A 112 -27.98 -56.34 -14.61
C GLN A 112 -26.97 -56.76 -15.70
N SER A 113 -26.64 -55.84 -16.61
CA SER A 113 -25.87 -56.08 -17.83
C SER A 113 -24.47 -55.45 -17.80
N ILE A 114 -24.00 -55.02 -16.63
CA ILE A 114 -22.70 -54.35 -16.43
C ILE A 114 -22.21 -54.60 -14.99
N SER A 115 -20.90 -54.47 -14.74
CA SER A 115 -20.31 -54.61 -13.40
C SER A 115 -20.46 -53.35 -12.55
N VAL A 116 -20.63 -53.52 -11.23
CA VAL A 116 -20.59 -52.43 -10.23
C VAL A 116 -19.28 -51.61 -10.35
N MET A 117 -18.17 -52.27 -10.69
CA MET A 117 -16.89 -51.60 -10.93
C MET A 117 -16.97 -50.61 -12.10
N GLU A 118 -17.64 -50.98 -13.19
CA GLU A 118 -17.77 -50.14 -14.38
C GLU A 118 -18.69 -48.95 -14.12
N VAL A 119 -19.76 -49.14 -13.33
CA VAL A 119 -20.60 -48.03 -12.84
C VAL A 119 -19.76 -47.06 -12.00
N SER A 120 -19.05 -47.58 -10.99
CA SER A 120 -18.18 -46.78 -10.12
C SER A 120 -17.09 -46.02 -10.90
N GLN A 121 -16.55 -46.63 -11.97
CA GLN A 121 -15.60 -45.96 -12.85
C GLN A 121 -16.26 -44.83 -13.62
N ALA A 122 -17.44 -45.03 -14.21
CA ALA A 122 -18.17 -43.99 -14.91
C ALA A 122 -18.58 -42.82 -13.98
N GLU A 123 -18.87 -43.10 -12.72
CA GLU A 123 -19.11 -42.06 -11.71
C GLU A 123 -17.83 -41.25 -11.40
N SER A 124 -16.71 -41.94 -11.22
CA SER A 124 -15.41 -41.30 -10.99
C SER A 124 -14.98 -40.44 -12.18
N ASP A 125 -15.16 -40.93 -13.41
CA ASP A 125 -14.89 -40.18 -14.64
C ASP A 125 -15.71 -38.88 -14.69
N LEU A 126 -16.99 -38.93 -14.31
CA LEU A 126 -17.83 -37.73 -14.25
C LEU A 126 -17.35 -36.74 -13.19
N ILE A 127 -16.93 -37.21 -12.02
CA ILE A 127 -16.40 -36.35 -10.94
C ILE A 127 -15.13 -35.63 -11.43
N MET A 128 -14.21 -36.35 -12.06
CA MET A 128 -13.00 -35.76 -12.65
C MET A 128 -13.32 -34.72 -13.71
N ALA A 129 -14.24 -35.02 -14.64
CA ALA A 129 -14.61 -34.09 -15.70
C ALA A 129 -15.29 -32.82 -15.17
N LYS A 130 -16.11 -32.94 -14.12
CA LYS A 130 -16.71 -31.79 -13.43
C LYS A 130 -15.66 -30.90 -12.76
N ALA A 131 -14.65 -31.50 -12.12
CA ALA A 131 -13.56 -30.77 -11.51
C ALA A 131 -12.76 -29.99 -12.56
N GLU A 132 -12.45 -30.62 -13.70
CA GLU A 132 -11.75 -29.97 -14.81
C GLU A 132 -12.54 -28.81 -15.42
N ARG A 133 -13.87 -28.96 -15.59
CA ARG A 133 -14.74 -27.85 -16.00
C ARG A 133 -14.67 -26.70 -14.99
N GLN A 134 -14.70 -27.00 -13.69
CA GLN A 134 -14.62 -25.98 -12.64
C GLN A 134 -13.28 -25.22 -12.68
N ILE A 135 -12.17 -25.92 -12.95
CA ILE A 135 -10.86 -25.27 -13.16
C ILE A 135 -10.93 -24.31 -14.35
N GLY A 136 -11.47 -24.75 -15.49
CA GLY A 136 -11.65 -23.90 -16.67
C GLY A 136 -12.50 -22.66 -16.41
N ASP A 137 -13.58 -22.80 -15.63
CA ASP A 137 -14.47 -21.69 -15.27
C ASP A 137 -13.76 -20.64 -14.40
N VAL A 138 -12.98 -21.09 -13.42
CA VAL A 138 -12.17 -20.20 -12.57
C VAL A 138 -11.14 -19.45 -13.43
N MET A 139 -10.44 -20.13 -14.34
CA MET A 139 -9.46 -19.49 -15.21
C MET A 139 -10.09 -18.43 -16.12
N VAL A 140 -11.27 -18.70 -16.69
CA VAL A 140 -12.00 -17.71 -17.50
C VAL A 140 -12.45 -16.51 -16.66
N LYS A 141 -12.89 -16.73 -15.41
CA LYS A 141 -13.25 -15.63 -14.50
C LYS A 141 -12.06 -14.74 -14.15
N ARG A 142 -10.87 -15.33 -14.00
CA ARG A 142 -9.62 -14.59 -13.72
C ARG A 142 -9.17 -13.68 -14.88
N CYS A 143 -9.69 -13.86 -16.09
CA CYS A 143 -9.44 -12.94 -17.21
C CYS A 143 -10.03 -11.54 -17.01
N ALA A 144 -10.92 -11.33 -16.02
CA ALA A 144 -11.51 -10.04 -15.74
C ALA A 144 -11.25 -9.65 -14.28
N ILE A 145 -10.36 -8.69 -14.06
CA ILE A 145 -10.07 -8.15 -12.73
C ILE A 145 -11.04 -7.01 -12.45
N LYS A 146 -11.86 -7.17 -11.41
CA LYS A 146 -12.84 -6.17 -10.96
C LYS A 146 -12.35 -5.45 -9.70
N ALA A 147 -12.78 -4.20 -9.53
CA ALA A 147 -12.43 -3.38 -8.38
C ALA A 147 -13.01 -3.98 -7.07
N PRO A 148 -12.20 -4.24 -6.04
CA PRO A 148 -12.67 -4.78 -4.76
C PRO A 148 -13.44 -3.75 -3.91
N PHE A 149 -13.15 -2.47 -4.09
CA PHE A 149 -13.81 -1.33 -3.45
C PHE A 149 -13.97 -0.17 -4.45
N SER A 150 -14.58 0.94 -4.02
CA SER A 150 -14.64 2.18 -4.81
C SER A 150 -13.46 3.06 -4.42
N GLY A 151 -12.76 3.64 -5.40
CA GLY A 151 -11.49 4.28 -5.14
C GLY A 151 -10.91 5.00 -6.36
N ARG A 152 -9.60 5.24 -6.33
CA ARG A 152 -8.83 5.85 -7.42
C ARG A 152 -7.63 5.02 -7.79
N VAL A 153 -7.20 5.13 -9.04
CA VAL A 153 -5.92 4.59 -9.49
C VAL A 153 -4.80 5.51 -9.03
N SER A 154 -3.88 4.96 -8.25
CA SER A 154 -2.65 5.61 -7.82
C SER A 154 -1.66 5.64 -8.98
N GLU A 155 -1.33 4.45 -9.48
CA GLU A 155 -0.30 4.23 -10.49
C GLU A 155 -0.73 3.10 -11.43
N ARG A 156 -0.33 3.23 -12.69
CA ARG A 156 -0.52 2.19 -13.70
C ARG A 156 0.81 1.59 -14.10
N LEU A 157 0.99 0.32 -13.77
CA LEU A 157 2.28 -0.38 -13.85
C LEU A 157 2.48 -1.10 -15.19
N VAL A 158 1.41 -1.25 -15.99
CA VAL A 158 1.41 -1.98 -17.26
C VAL A 158 0.60 -1.27 -18.34
N GLU A 159 0.83 -1.64 -19.59
CA GLU A 159 0.19 -1.08 -20.77
C GLU A 159 -0.86 -1.99 -21.39
N GLN A 160 -1.85 -1.40 -22.06
CA GLN A 160 -2.78 -2.19 -22.87
C GLN A 160 -2.02 -2.87 -24.02
N GLY A 161 -2.27 -4.16 -24.23
CA GLY A 161 -1.59 -4.97 -25.25
C GLY A 161 -0.31 -5.64 -24.75
N GLU A 162 0.18 -5.28 -23.56
CA GLU A 162 1.31 -5.93 -22.92
C GLU A 162 0.99 -7.37 -22.51
N PHE A 163 2.02 -8.22 -22.49
CA PHE A 163 1.93 -9.58 -21.98
C PHE A 163 2.52 -9.61 -20.58
N VAL A 164 1.75 -10.15 -19.63
CA VAL A 164 2.15 -10.23 -18.22
C VAL A 164 2.11 -11.67 -17.73
N SER A 165 2.92 -11.95 -16.71
CA SER A 165 2.98 -13.23 -16.02
C SER A 165 2.06 -13.26 -14.79
N GLU A 166 1.70 -14.45 -14.32
CA GLU A 166 1.00 -14.59 -13.03
C GLU A 166 1.85 -14.00 -11.88
N GLY A 167 1.21 -13.21 -11.01
CA GLY A 167 1.85 -12.48 -9.91
C GLY A 167 2.36 -11.09 -10.28
N GLU A 168 2.45 -10.75 -11.56
CA GLU A 168 2.97 -9.47 -12.01
C GLU A 168 2.05 -8.29 -11.62
N PRO A 169 2.57 -7.20 -11.01
CA PRO A 169 1.80 -6.01 -10.66
C PRO A 169 1.18 -5.31 -11.88
N LEU A 170 -0.07 -4.84 -11.78
CA LEU A 170 -0.79 -4.21 -12.89
C LEU A 170 -1.23 -2.77 -12.56
N LEU A 171 -1.87 -2.59 -11.41
CA LEU A 171 -2.44 -1.30 -10.98
C LEU A 171 -2.26 -1.13 -9.48
N ASP A 172 -1.82 0.04 -9.03
CA ASP A 172 -1.96 0.44 -7.62
C ASP A 172 -3.25 1.25 -7.45
N ILE A 173 -4.07 0.86 -6.48
CA ILE A 173 -5.38 1.47 -6.22
C ILE A 173 -5.59 1.75 -4.74
N TYR A 174 -6.34 2.81 -4.44
CA TYR A 174 -6.65 3.19 -3.06
C TYR A 174 -8.10 3.68 -2.87
N ASP A 175 -8.64 3.52 -1.66
CA ASP A 175 -9.95 4.05 -1.27
C ASP A 175 -9.84 5.55 -0.98
N ASN A 176 -10.64 6.35 -1.68
CA ASN A 176 -10.66 7.81 -1.61
C ASN A 176 -11.81 8.38 -0.75
N ARG A 177 -12.49 7.55 0.04
CA ARG A 177 -13.65 7.94 0.87
C ARG A 177 -13.30 8.09 2.34
N ALA A 178 -12.16 7.55 2.76
CA ALA A 178 -11.70 7.61 4.13
C ALA A 178 -10.18 7.66 4.17
N TYR A 179 -9.66 8.65 4.88
CA TYR A 179 -8.23 8.83 5.11
C TYR A 179 -7.89 8.53 6.56
N VAL A 180 -6.79 7.82 6.75
CA VAL A 180 -6.18 7.55 8.04
C VAL A 180 -5.10 8.59 8.26
N VAL A 181 -5.13 9.26 9.40
CA VAL A 181 -4.06 10.15 9.84
C VAL A 181 -3.10 9.31 10.65
N GLU A 182 -1.84 9.22 10.23
CA GLU A 182 -0.78 8.64 11.03
C GLU A 182 0.04 9.75 11.68
N LEU A 183 0.21 9.64 12.98
CA LEU A 183 1.00 10.55 13.80
C LEU A 183 2.14 9.77 14.44
N ILE A 184 3.33 10.37 14.49
CA ILE A 184 4.45 9.85 15.28
C ILE A 184 4.58 10.71 16.52
N VAL A 185 4.32 10.12 17.69
CA VAL A 185 4.21 10.85 18.96
C VAL A 185 5.30 10.39 19.93
N PRO A 186 5.89 11.28 20.73
CA PRO A 186 6.80 10.90 21.81
C PRO A 186 6.18 9.88 22.78
N SER A 187 6.97 8.87 23.16
CA SER A 187 6.54 7.76 24.01
C SER A 187 5.94 8.17 25.36
N ASN A 188 6.33 9.31 25.92
CA ASN A 188 5.77 9.84 27.17
C ASN A 188 4.28 10.24 27.06
N TRP A 189 3.71 10.33 25.84
CA TRP A 189 2.28 10.58 25.62
C TRP A 189 1.42 9.32 25.67
N VAL A 190 2.02 8.12 25.75
CA VAL A 190 1.28 6.84 25.70
C VAL A 190 0.19 6.70 26.77
N ARG A 191 0.38 7.33 27.95
CA ARG A 191 -0.61 7.33 29.03
C ARG A 191 -1.68 8.42 28.87
N ARG A 192 -1.42 9.43 28.05
CA ARG A 192 -2.26 10.64 27.89
C ARG A 192 -3.21 10.52 26.71
N ILE A 193 -2.74 9.99 25.58
CA ILE A 193 -3.59 9.80 24.40
C ILE A 193 -4.43 8.54 24.57
N LYS A 194 -5.74 8.67 24.33
CA LYS A 194 -6.69 7.56 24.33
C LYS A 194 -7.41 7.45 23.00
N VAL A 195 -7.88 6.24 22.71
CA VAL A 195 -8.81 6.04 21.60
C VAL A 195 -10.07 6.86 21.86
N GLY A 196 -10.45 7.65 20.87
CA GLY A 196 -11.59 8.55 20.94
C GLY A 196 -11.24 10.02 21.12
N ASP A 197 -9.99 10.35 21.41
CA ASP A 197 -9.56 11.74 21.57
C ASP A 197 -9.76 12.53 20.26
N ALA A 198 -10.30 13.74 20.40
CA ALA A 198 -10.48 14.66 19.28
C ALA A 198 -9.25 15.54 19.10
N PHE A 199 -8.86 15.76 17.85
CA PHE A 199 -7.77 16.64 17.48
C PHE A 199 -8.05 17.26 16.11
N LYS A 200 -7.30 18.30 15.75
CA LYS A 200 -7.35 18.86 14.41
C LYS A 200 -6.06 18.54 13.66
N VAL A 201 -6.18 18.35 12.35
CA VAL A 201 -5.05 18.18 11.45
C VAL A 201 -4.99 19.39 10.54
N LYS A 202 -3.90 20.16 10.64
CA LYS A 202 -3.59 21.21 9.68
C LYS A 202 -2.70 20.62 8.61
N LEU A 203 -3.20 20.53 7.36
CA LEU A 203 -2.40 20.02 6.24
C LEU A 203 -1.62 21.15 5.58
N ASP A 204 -0.37 20.87 5.25
CA ASP A 204 0.56 21.85 4.67
C ASP A 204 0.11 22.22 3.24
N GLU A 205 -0.36 21.25 2.46
CA GLU A 205 -0.70 21.43 1.03
C GLU A 205 -2.02 22.17 0.80
N THR A 206 -2.98 22.07 1.73
CA THR A 206 -4.28 22.75 1.61
C THR A 206 -4.38 23.98 2.51
N ALA A 207 -3.45 24.15 3.46
CA ALA A 207 -3.50 25.13 4.55
C ALA A 207 -4.81 25.09 5.38
N GLN A 208 -5.60 24.01 5.27
CA GLN A 208 -6.88 23.83 5.95
C GLN A 208 -6.75 22.93 7.17
N GLU A 209 -7.61 23.16 8.15
CA GLU A 209 -7.76 22.33 9.34
C GLU A 209 -8.92 21.34 9.17
N TYR A 210 -8.64 20.06 9.44
CA TYR A 210 -9.62 18.99 9.38
C TYR A 210 -9.84 18.39 10.78
N PRO A 211 -11.10 18.28 11.25
CA PRO A 211 -11.38 17.60 12.51
C PRO A 211 -11.11 16.10 12.37
N ALA A 212 -10.36 15.53 13.30
CA ALA A 212 -10.00 14.13 13.34
C ALA A 212 -10.20 13.54 14.74
N LYS A 213 -10.30 12.21 14.78
CA LYS A 213 -10.47 11.46 16.02
C LYS A 213 -9.51 10.29 16.06
N VAL A 214 -8.88 10.05 17.22
CA VAL A 214 -7.98 8.90 17.42
C VAL A 214 -8.80 7.62 17.35
N THR A 215 -8.41 6.70 16.48
CA THR A 215 -9.08 5.41 16.28
C THR A 215 -8.30 4.25 16.87
N ARG A 216 -6.96 4.32 16.86
CA ARG A 216 -6.11 3.25 17.39
C ARG A 216 -4.72 3.78 17.78
N LEU A 217 -4.12 3.16 18.79
CA LEU A 217 -2.72 3.38 19.17
C LEU A 217 -1.82 2.27 18.60
N GLY A 218 -0.60 2.61 18.24
CA GLY A 218 0.44 1.65 17.89
C GLY A 218 0.79 0.77 19.10
N ALA A 219 1.06 -0.51 18.83
CA ALA A 219 1.35 -1.49 19.87
C ALA A 219 2.84 -1.52 20.27
N VAL A 220 3.70 -0.81 19.54
CA VAL A 220 5.16 -0.86 19.68
C VAL A 220 5.68 0.56 19.83
N ILE A 221 6.58 0.74 20.79
CA ILE A 221 7.40 1.94 20.94
C ILE A 221 8.73 1.64 20.24
N ASP A 222 9.15 2.53 19.36
CA ASP A 222 10.48 2.47 18.75
C ASP A 222 11.51 2.99 19.77
N PRO A 223 12.47 2.16 20.22
CA PRO A 223 13.46 2.56 21.21
C PRO A 223 14.50 3.55 20.66
N LEU A 224 14.73 3.58 19.34
CA LEU A 224 15.69 4.48 18.72
C LEU A 224 15.15 5.91 18.66
N SER A 225 13.92 6.06 18.15
CA SER A 225 13.25 7.37 18.04
C SER A 225 12.48 7.78 19.30
N GLN A 226 12.36 6.88 20.29
CA GLN A 226 11.56 7.05 21.51
C GLN A 226 10.11 7.49 21.22
N SER A 227 9.55 6.98 20.13
CA SER A 227 8.25 7.39 19.62
C SER A 227 7.33 6.19 19.38
N PHE A 228 6.03 6.46 19.22
CA PHE A 228 5.05 5.45 18.84
C PHE A 228 4.01 6.04 17.89
N SER A 229 3.47 5.19 17.02
CA SER A 229 2.44 5.62 16.07
C SER A 229 1.09 5.78 16.74
N VAL A 230 0.37 6.84 16.40
CA VAL A 230 -1.05 7.03 16.72
C VAL A 230 -1.80 7.13 15.40
N PHE A 231 -2.95 6.47 15.32
CA PHE A 231 -3.80 6.46 14.13
C PHE A 231 -5.10 7.18 14.43
N GLY A 232 -5.46 8.12 13.57
CA GLY A 232 -6.73 8.83 13.60
C GLY A 232 -7.48 8.75 12.28
N GLN A 233 -8.71 9.24 12.28
CA GLN A 233 -9.54 9.34 11.08
C GLN A 233 -10.12 10.74 10.96
N ILE A 234 -10.09 11.30 9.74
CA ILE A 234 -10.74 12.57 9.43
C ILE A 234 -12.26 12.37 9.48
N THR A 235 -12.95 13.25 10.21
CA THR A 235 -14.40 13.20 10.44
C THR A 235 -15.18 14.18 9.56
N SER A 236 -14.49 15.06 8.83
CA SER A 236 -15.12 15.99 7.88
C SER A 236 -15.79 15.25 6.72
N LYS A 237 -16.91 15.77 6.22
CA LYS A 237 -17.57 15.25 5.00
C LYS A 237 -16.87 15.72 3.72
N GLU A 238 -16.20 16.87 3.76
CA GLU A 238 -15.46 17.43 2.63
C GLU A 238 -14.06 16.84 2.59
N GLN A 239 -13.88 15.77 1.81
CA GLN A 239 -12.60 15.05 1.66
C GLN A 239 -12.11 15.01 0.20
N ASN A 240 -12.81 15.65 -0.74
CA ASN A 240 -12.57 15.50 -2.19
C ASN A 240 -11.19 15.99 -2.66
N HIS A 241 -10.54 16.88 -1.90
CA HIS A 241 -9.20 17.40 -2.20
C HIS A 241 -8.08 16.70 -1.42
N LEU A 242 -8.42 15.74 -0.56
CA LEU A 242 -7.42 15.01 0.20
C LEU A 242 -6.79 13.93 -0.67
N LEU A 243 -5.47 13.82 -0.59
CA LEU A 243 -4.71 12.77 -1.25
C LEU A 243 -3.86 12.04 -0.21
N PRO A 244 -3.66 10.71 -0.37
CA PRO A 244 -2.66 10.00 0.42
C PRO A 244 -1.28 10.65 0.20
N GLY A 245 -0.46 10.67 1.24
CA GLY A 245 0.88 11.28 1.23
C GLY A 245 0.92 12.73 1.70
N MET A 246 -0.21 13.45 1.72
CA MET A 246 -0.29 14.81 2.27
C MET A 246 0.22 14.84 3.72
N SER A 247 0.99 15.87 4.05
CA SER A 247 1.65 16.02 5.33
C SER A 247 1.15 17.25 6.08
N GLY A 248 1.36 17.28 7.39
CA GLY A 248 0.91 18.40 8.20
C GLY A 248 1.27 18.30 9.65
N SER A 249 0.50 19.00 10.48
CA SER A 249 0.67 19.02 11.92
C SER A 249 -0.65 18.73 12.66
N ALA A 250 -0.57 17.95 13.74
CA ALA A 250 -1.69 17.73 14.64
C ALA A 250 -1.73 18.79 15.74
N LEU A 251 -2.95 19.29 15.97
CA LEU A 251 -3.28 20.24 17.01
C LEU A 251 -4.22 19.55 17.99
N PHE A 252 -3.69 19.13 19.14
CA PHE A 252 -4.47 18.59 20.23
C PHE A 252 -5.00 19.72 21.10
N ALA A 253 -6.28 19.66 21.48
CA ALA A 253 -6.91 20.70 22.32
C ALA A 253 -6.28 20.79 23.71
N HIS A 254 -5.69 19.70 24.20
CA HIS A 254 -4.85 19.72 25.38
C HIS A 254 -3.42 20.03 24.92
N GLN A 255 -3.01 21.31 25.01
CA GLN A 255 -1.62 21.66 24.76
C GLN A 255 -0.75 20.89 25.75
N VAL A 256 0.01 19.92 25.22
CA VAL A 256 0.99 19.17 26.00
C VAL A 256 2.21 20.05 26.16
N GLY A 257 2.11 20.97 27.10
CA GLY A 257 3.11 21.98 27.41
C GLY A 257 2.95 22.45 28.86
N ALA A 258 2.96 21.52 29.80
CA ALA A 258 3.29 21.79 31.20
C ALA A 258 3.66 20.45 31.85
N SER A 259 4.96 20.22 32.07
CA SER A 259 5.38 19.29 33.11
C SER A 259 4.84 19.81 34.45
N PRO A 260 4.36 18.93 35.36
CA PRO A 260 4.19 19.30 36.76
C PRO A 260 5.54 19.62 37.42
#